data_AF-A0A7Z0TH82-F1
#
_entry.id   AF-A0A7Z0TH82-F1
#
_cell.length_a   1.000
_cell.length_b   1.000
_cell.length_c   1.000
_cell.angle_alpha   90.00
_cell.angle_beta   90.00
_cell.angle_gamma   90.00
#
_symmetry.space_group_name_H-M   'P 1'
#
loop_
_entity.id
_entity.type
_entity.pdbx_description
1 polymer ?
#
loop_
_entity_poly.entity_id
_entity_poly.type
_entity_poly.pdbx_seq_one_letter_code
_entity_poly.pdbx_strand_id
1 'polypeptide(L)' 'LIGHQRTDSEHHAPTMPVHPYPDGCGSWQQADVRTARDRLGWRPRIGLEESLADIWMEAACRI' A
#
# COMPACT_ATOMS: atom_id res chain seq x y z
N LEU A 1 32.24 -0.65 23.64
CA LEU A 1 32.20 -1.65 22.55
C LEU A 1 30.73 -1.80 22.14
N ILE A 2 30.23 -0.89 21.29
CA ILE A 2 30.04 -1.11 19.84
C ILE A 2 29.12 -2.32 19.65
N GLY A 3 27.83 -2.22 19.32
CA GLY A 3 27.18 -1.33 18.37
C GLY A 3 26.86 -2.13 17.12
N HIS A 4 25.57 -2.37 16.84
CA HIS A 4 25.00 -2.66 15.50
C HIS A 4 23.47 -2.51 15.60
N GLN A 5 23.00 -1.30 15.89
CA GLN A 5 21.63 -0.92 15.54
C GLN A 5 21.58 -0.90 14.01
N ARG A 6 20.78 -1.79 13.44
CA ARG A 6 20.46 -1.81 12.01
C ARG A 6 19.85 -0.46 11.66
N THR A 7 20.62 0.39 11.00
CA THR A 7 20.13 1.54 10.24
C THR A 7 19.17 1.01 9.19
N ASP A 8 17.87 1.11 9.46
CA ASP A 8 16.85 1.02 8.42
C ASP A 8 16.33 2.43 8.16
N SER A 9 16.91 3.00 7.10
CA SER A 9 16.17 3.70 6.06
C SER A 9 15.08 4.65 6.53
N GLU A 10 15.51 5.86 6.92
CA GLU A 10 14.70 7.06 6.74
C GLU A 10 14.34 7.20 5.25
N HIS A 11 13.25 6.55 4.83
CA HIS A 11 12.59 6.84 3.57
C HIS A 11 11.99 8.24 3.68
N HIS A 12 12.79 9.23 3.26
CA HIS A 12 12.42 10.63 3.13
C HIS A 12 11.36 10.77 2.02
N ALA A 13 10.11 10.39 2.33
CA ALA A 13 8.97 10.73 1.49
C ALA A 13 8.67 12.22 1.66
N PRO A 14 8.34 12.97 0.59
CA PRO A 14 8.00 14.38 0.72
C PRO A 14 6.82 14.53 1.69
N THR A 15 6.96 15.43 2.65
CA THR A 15 5.93 15.80 3.63
C THR A 15 4.77 16.49 2.91
N MET A 16 3.95 15.71 2.21
CA MET A 16 2.59 16.09 1.84
C MET A 16 1.79 16.25 3.13
N PRO A 17 0.91 17.26 3.27
CA PRO A 17 0.06 17.36 4.44
C PRO A 17 -0.81 16.11 4.52
N VAL A 18 -0.47 15.22 5.46
CA VAL A 18 -1.27 14.04 5.77
C VAL A 18 -2.56 14.58 6.33
N HIS A 19 -3.61 14.65 5.51
CA HIS A 19 -4.97 14.74 6.02
C HIS A 19 -5.19 13.45 6.79
N PRO A 20 -5.20 13.47 8.14
CA PRO A 20 -5.44 12.25 8.87
C PRO A 20 -6.85 11.81 8.48
N TYR A 21 -6.97 10.60 7.94
CA TYR A 21 -8.27 9.95 7.84
C TYR A 21 -8.89 10.02 9.26
N PRO A 22 -10.19 10.34 9.39
CA PRO A 22 -10.80 10.66 10.69
C PRO A 22 -10.63 9.56 11.76
N ASP A 23 -10.29 8.37 11.31
CA ASP A 23 -10.08 7.15 12.07
C ASP A 23 -8.71 7.09 12.79
N GLY A 24 -7.85 8.11 12.63
CA GLY A 24 -6.54 8.16 13.29
C GLY A 24 -5.54 7.14 12.75
N CYS A 25 -5.80 6.59 11.56
CA CYS A 25 -4.87 5.69 10.90
C CYS A 25 -3.74 6.47 10.23
N GLY A 26 -2.56 5.88 10.18
CA GLY A 26 -1.39 6.49 9.54
C GLY A 26 -1.60 6.75 8.05
N SER A 27 -0.57 7.29 7.39
CA SER A 27 -0.57 7.58 5.95
C SER A 27 -0.82 6.36 5.05
N TRP A 28 -0.80 5.15 5.61
CA TRP A 28 -1.04 3.90 4.90
C TRP A 28 -1.87 2.93 5.75
N GLN A 29 -2.72 2.16 5.08
CA GLN A 29 -3.58 1.15 5.69
C GLN A 29 -3.54 -0.15 4.88
N GLN A 30 -3.60 -1.30 5.57
CA GLN A 30 -3.71 -2.61 4.94
C GLN A 30 -5.08 -3.23 5.21
N ALA A 31 -5.74 -3.72 4.16
CA ALA A 31 -7.00 -4.42 4.32
C ALA A 31 -6.80 -5.80 4.95
N ASP A 32 -7.58 -6.09 6.00
CA ASP A 32 -7.70 -7.46 6.52
C ASP A 32 -8.71 -8.24 5.69
N VAL A 33 -8.22 -9.16 4.87
CA VAL A 33 -9.04 -9.95 3.96
C VAL A 33 -9.45 -11.31 4.54
N ARG A 34 -9.06 -11.65 5.78
CA ARG A 34 -9.28 -12.98 6.38
C ARG A 34 -10.75 -13.38 6.34
N THR A 35 -11.66 -12.48 6.74
CA THR A 35 -13.10 -12.77 6.77
C THR A 35 -13.67 -13.11 5.38
N ALA A 36 -13.33 -12.31 4.36
CA ALA A 36 -13.79 -12.58 2.99
C ALA A 36 -13.21 -13.91 2.48
N ARG A 37 -11.94 -14.16 2.78
CA ARG A 37 -11.26 -15.38 2.37
C ARG A 37 -11.88 -16.64 3.01
N ASP A 38 -12.23 -16.58 4.28
CA ASP A 38 -12.69 -17.74 5.04
C ASP A 38 -14.19 -17.99 4.81
N ARG A 39 -14.99 -16.94 4.62
CA ARG A 39 -16.45 -17.05 4.42
C ARG A 39 -16.86 -17.21 2.96
N LEU A 40 -16.09 -16.64 2.04
CA LEU A 40 -16.46 -16.57 0.61
C LEU A 40 -15.46 -17.32 -0.28
N GLY A 41 -14.39 -17.88 0.28
CA GLY A 41 -13.28 -18.44 -0.51
C GLY A 41 -12.52 -17.36 -1.30
N TRP A 42 -12.74 -16.08 -1.01
CA TRP A 42 -12.20 -14.98 -1.79
C TRP A 42 -10.67 -14.94 -1.73
N ARG A 43 -10.02 -14.65 -2.86
CA ARG A 43 -8.57 -14.45 -2.99
C ARG A 43 -8.30 -13.41 -4.07
N PRO A 44 -7.28 -12.55 -3.93
CA PRO A 44 -6.82 -11.72 -5.04
C PRO A 44 -6.30 -12.64 -6.15
N ARG A 45 -6.71 -12.35 -7.38
CA ARG A 45 -6.37 -13.16 -8.56
C ARG A 45 -5.34 -12.48 -9.46
N ILE A 46 -5.31 -11.14 -9.44
CA ILE A 46 -4.45 -10.32 -10.28
C ILE A 46 -3.34 -9.73 -9.40
N GLY A 47 -2.10 -9.82 -9.88
CA GLY A 47 -0.91 -9.31 -9.19
C GLY A 47 -0.82 -7.79 -9.25
N LEU A 48 0.14 -7.22 -8.52
CA LEU A 48 0.35 -5.77 -8.51
C LEU A 48 0.85 -5.28 -9.86
N GLU A 49 1.81 -5.98 -10.46
CA GLU A 49 2.44 -5.62 -11.72
C GLU A 49 1.43 -5.55 -12.86
N GLU A 50 0.57 -6.57 -12.96
CA GLU A 50 -0.52 -6.62 -13.94
C GLU A 50 -1.55 -5.50 -13.69
N SER A 51 -1.97 -5.32 -12.42
CA SER A 51 -2.89 -4.22 -12.06
C SER A 51 -2.32 -2.84 -12.40
N LEU A 52 -1.01 -2.62 -12.21
CA LEU A 52 -0.33 -1.37 -12.55
C LEU A 52 -0.24 -1.18 -14.06
N ALA A 53 0.02 -2.23 -14.83
CA ALA A 53 0.02 -2.18 -16.29
C ALA A 53 -1.35 -1.77 -16.83
N ASP A 54 -2.43 -2.37 -16.30
CA ASP A 54 -3.81 -2.04 -16.67
C ASP A 54 -4.15 -0.58 -16.37
N ILE A 55 -3.82 -0.10 -15.15
CA ILE A 55 -4.04 1.30 -14.77
C ILE A 55 -3.25 2.23 -15.69
N TRP A 56 -1.98 1.92 -15.96
CA TRP A 56 -1.14 2.77 -16.79
C TRP A 56 -1.68 2.89 -18.21
N MET A 57 -2.08 1.77 -18.83
CA MET A 57 -2.69 1.79 -20.16
C MET A 57 -3.99 2.60 -20.17
N GLU A 58 -4.88 2.37 -19.21
CA GLU A 58 -6.17 3.06 -19.11
C GLU A 58 -6.04 4.56 -18.80
N ALA A 59 -5.09 4.94 -17.94
CA ALA A 59 -4.85 6.32 -17.56
C ALA A 59 -4.05 7.09 -18.62
N ALA A 60 -3.11 6.44 -19.31
CA ALA A 60 -2.32 7.05 -20.38
C ALA A 60 -3.20 7.48 -21.57
N CYS A 61 -4.35 6.83 -21.78
CA CYS A 61 -5.31 7.20 -22.81
C CYS A 61 -6.30 8.32 -22.39
N ARG A 62 -6.21 8.86 -21.17
CA ARG A 62 -7.08 9.95 -20.66
C ARG A 62 -6.42 11.33 -20.63
N ILE A 63 -5.35 11.54 -21.42
CA ILE A 63 -4.66 12.83 -21.61
C ILE A 63 -4.92 13.35 -23.03
#